data_AF-A0A293M1P3-F1
#
_entry.id   AF-A0A293M1P3-F1
#
_cell.length_a   1.000
_cell.length_b   1.000
_cell.length_c   1.000
_cell.angle_alpha   90.00
_cell.angle_beta   90.00
_cell.angle_gamma   90.00
#
_symmetry.space_group_name_H-M   'P 1'
#
loop_
_entity.id
_entity.type
_entity.pdbx_description
1 polymer ?
#
loop_
_entity_poly.entity_id
_entity_poly.type
_entity_poly.pdbx_seq_one_letter_code
_entity_poly.pdbx_strand_id
1 'polypeptide(L)'
;MKSLKKKLKEVNPFLLDVSECCLHKVHNAFAQGLCAFDPSVESSVIDVYYFFKNSSVPSELLKTQQKVLGLPESVFLRHLTSRWLTLGAAVGRVIEQFSALKAVITSSNVASRTCGSVHKRLKEAISNKAFYANLLFVKNVSELFTDFLTMFQGSEPLSHMLYQEMTRLIKKVCSRFIRSDAYASLSGKALKSLKVGNASVWKAKPEIGEDTEAEIKS
;
A
#
# COMPACT_ATOMS: atom_id res chain seq x y z
N MET A 1 15.35 -16.86 17.25
CA MET A 1 16.30 -17.06 16.13
C MET A 1 17.78 -16.95 16.51
N LYS A 2 18.22 -16.00 17.37
CA LYS A 2 19.65 -15.84 17.71
C LYS A 2 20.29 -17.11 18.33
N SER A 3 19.57 -17.85 19.16
CA SER A 3 20.08 -19.10 19.77
C SER A 3 20.25 -20.25 18.77
N LEU A 4 19.34 -20.38 17.80
CA LEU A 4 19.43 -21.41 16.76
C LEU A 4 20.61 -21.14 15.81
N LYS A 5 20.79 -19.89 15.38
CA LYS A 5 21.93 -19.50 14.53
C LYS A 5 23.28 -19.83 15.18
N LYS A 6 23.40 -19.57 16.49
CA LYS A 6 24.60 -19.88 17.26
C LYS A 6 24.86 -21.40 17.30
N LYS A 7 23.84 -22.19 17.65
CA LYS A 7 23.92 -23.67 17.68
C LYS A 7 24.25 -24.27 16.30
N LEU A 8 23.68 -23.72 15.23
CA LEU A 8 23.96 -24.19 13.86
C LEU A 8 25.41 -23.91 13.44
N LYS A 9 25.97 -22.75 13.82
CA LYS A 9 27.39 -22.45 13.57
C LYS A 9 28.35 -23.31 14.37
N GLU A 10 27.96 -23.73 15.58
CA GLU A 10 28.72 -24.69 16.39
C GLU A 10 28.78 -26.07 15.71
N VAL A 11 27.71 -26.46 14.99
CA VAL A 11 27.66 -27.71 14.21
C VAL A 11 28.41 -27.60 12.88
N ASN A 12 28.28 -26.47 12.18
CA ASN A 12 29.01 -26.23 10.93
C ASN A 12 29.37 -24.74 10.78
N PRO A 13 30.67 -24.37 10.90
CA PRO A 13 31.12 -22.98 10.82
C PRO A 13 30.99 -22.39 9.41
N PHE A 14 30.84 -23.22 8.38
CA PHE A 14 30.72 -22.79 6.98
C PHE A 14 29.28 -22.46 6.55
N LEU A 15 28.30 -22.54 7.46
CA LEU A 15 26.92 -22.15 7.16
C LEU A 15 26.82 -20.65 6.84
N LEU A 16 26.38 -20.36 5.63
CA LEU A 16 26.07 -19.01 5.16
C LEU A 16 24.72 -18.55 5.75
N ASP A 17 24.75 -17.45 6.50
CA ASP A 17 23.55 -16.77 6.98
C ASP A 17 23.03 -15.85 5.88
N VAL A 18 22.03 -16.31 5.13
CA VAL A 18 21.38 -15.56 4.03
C VAL A 18 20.41 -14.48 4.55
N SER A 19 20.48 -14.15 5.84
CA SER A 19 19.65 -13.15 6.52
C SER A 19 18.16 -13.51 6.58
N GLU A 20 17.35 -12.58 7.11
CA GLU A 20 15.90 -12.72 7.20
C GLU A 20 15.24 -12.43 5.85
N CYS A 21 13.99 -12.87 5.69
CA CYS A 21 13.20 -12.66 4.48
C CYS A 21 13.22 -11.18 4.02
N CYS A 22 13.69 -10.95 2.80
CA CYS A 22 13.76 -9.61 2.19
C CYS A 22 12.37 -8.97 2.04
N LEU A 23 11.35 -9.77 1.73
CA LEU A 23 9.96 -9.32 1.67
C LEU A 23 9.47 -8.77 3.00
N HIS A 24 9.88 -9.37 4.13
CA HIS A 24 9.49 -8.89 5.45
C HIS A 24 10.11 -7.52 5.76
N LYS A 25 11.36 -7.27 5.33
CA LYS A 25 11.99 -5.96 5.50
C LYS A 25 11.28 -4.88 4.69
N VAL A 26 10.97 -5.16 3.42
CA VAL A 26 10.25 -4.22 2.55
C VAL A 26 8.83 -4.00 3.05
N HIS A 27 8.14 -5.05 3.50
CA HIS A 27 6.83 -4.95 4.16
C HIS A 27 6.86 -3.96 5.32
N ASN A 28 7.80 -4.14 6.26
CA ASN A 28 7.88 -3.29 7.43
C ASN A 28 8.19 -1.84 7.07
N ALA A 29 9.04 -1.61 6.07
CA ALA A 29 9.32 -0.27 5.58
C ALA A 29 8.08 0.40 4.99
N PHE A 30 7.30 -0.31 4.17
CA PHE A 30 6.05 0.22 3.61
C PHE A 30 5.02 0.50 4.71
N ALA A 31 4.82 -0.43 5.64
CA ALA A 31 3.88 -0.26 6.75
C ALA A 31 4.25 0.94 7.65
N GLN A 32 5.55 1.15 7.92
CA GLN A 32 6.00 2.35 8.64
C GLN A 32 5.73 3.63 7.84
N GLY A 33 5.93 3.62 6.53
CA GLY A 33 5.59 4.75 5.66
C GLY A 33 4.10 5.07 5.68
N LEU A 34 3.25 4.05 5.61
CA LEU A 34 1.78 4.22 5.68
C LEU A 34 1.34 4.76 7.04
N CYS A 35 1.94 4.27 8.13
CA CYS A 35 1.68 4.76 9.48
C CYS A 35 2.09 6.24 9.65
N ALA A 36 3.21 6.65 9.05
CA ALA A 36 3.66 8.04 9.06
C ALA A 36 2.83 8.97 8.16
N PHE A 37 2.18 8.41 7.12
CA PHE A 37 1.32 9.16 6.21
C PHE A 37 -0.10 9.34 6.76
N ASP A 38 -0.90 8.28 6.73
CA ASP A 38 -2.28 8.27 7.20
C ASP A 38 -2.73 6.81 7.44
N PRO A 39 -2.69 6.33 8.70
CA PRO A 39 -3.15 4.98 9.05
C PRO A 39 -4.64 4.73 8.77
N SER A 40 -5.44 5.79 8.62
CA SER A 40 -6.88 5.67 8.42
C SER A 40 -7.22 5.11 7.04
N VAL A 41 -6.33 5.24 6.05
CA VAL A 41 -6.53 4.70 4.70
C VAL A 41 -6.61 3.18 4.72
N GLU A 42 -5.63 2.52 5.35
CA GLU A 42 -5.59 1.05 5.49
C GLU A 42 -6.83 0.55 6.25
N SER A 43 -7.14 1.21 7.36
CA SER A 43 -8.29 0.89 8.21
C SER A 43 -9.61 1.01 7.44
N SER A 44 -9.77 2.06 6.62
CA SER A 44 -10.96 2.28 5.80
C SER A 44 -11.12 1.22 4.71
N VAL A 45 -10.02 0.81 4.05
CA VAL A 45 -10.06 -0.27 3.05
C VAL A 45 -10.49 -1.59 3.67
N ILE A 46 -9.99 -1.90 4.87
CA ILE A 46 -10.41 -3.08 5.65
C ILE A 46 -11.90 -2.98 6.00
N ASP A 47 -12.34 -1.82 6.49
CA ASP A 47 -13.74 -1.56 6.84
C ASP A 47 -14.68 -1.73 5.64
N VAL A 48 -14.30 -1.24 4.46
CA VAL A 48 -15.07 -1.44 3.22
C VAL A 48 -15.29 -2.93 2.98
N TYR A 49 -14.23 -3.75 3.02
CA TYR A 49 -14.38 -5.20 2.79
C TYR A 49 -15.35 -5.84 3.79
N TYR A 50 -15.20 -5.57 5.09
CA TYR A 50 -16.05 -6.17 6.12
C TYR A 50 -17.49 -5.64 6.10
N PHE A 51 -17.69 -4.40 5.67
CA PHE A 51 -19.01 -3.81 5.53
C PHE A 51 -19.87 -4.58 4.52
N PHE A 52 -19.32 -4.95 3.37
CA PHE A 52 -20.04 -5.74 2.36
C PHE A 52 -20.04 -7.24 2.66
N LYS A 53 -18.94 -7.78 3.20
CA LYS A 53 -18.88 -9.21 3.53
C LYS A 53 -19.95 -9.65 4.52
N ASN A 54 -20.22 -8.83 5.53
CA ASN A 54 -21.07 -9.22 6.66
C ASN A 54 -22.56 -8.93 6.44
N SER A 55 -22.94 -8.36 5.28
CA SER A 55 -24.34 -8.00 5.04
C SER A 55 -24.75 -8.14 3.57
N SER A 56 -25.84 -8.86 3.34
CA SER A 56 -26.43 -9.05 2.02
C SER A 56 -27.07 -7.78 1.46
N VAL A 57 -27.65 -6.94 2.32
CA VAL A 57 -28.38 -5.72 1.90
C VAL A 57 -27.44 -4.69 1.24
N PRO A 58 -26.31 -4.27 1.86
CA PRO A 58 -25.33 -3.42 1.20
C PRO A 58 -24.75 -4.05 -0.08
N SER A 59 -24.57 -5.38 -0.11
CA SER A 59 -24.02 -6.06 -1.29
C SER A 59 -24.97 -6.02 -2.50
N GLU A 60 -26.27 -6.20 -2.29
CA GLU A 60 -27.26 -6.04 -3.36
C GLU A 60 -27.42 -4.57 -3.79
N LEU A 61 -27.32 -3.64 -2.83
CA LEU A 61 -27.32 -2.21 -3.16
C LEU A 61 -26.08 -1.83 -3.98
N LEU A 62 -24.90 -2.39 -3.67
CA LEU A 62 -23.68 -2.19 -4.45
C LEU A 62 -23.88 -2.63 -5.90
N LYS A 63 -24.40 -3.84 -6.14
CA LYS A 63 -24.70 -4.32 -7.50
C LYS A 63 -25.66 -3.40 -8.24
N THR A 64 -26.67 -2.89 -7.53
CA THR A 64 -27.62 -1.93 -8.11
C THR A 64 -26.92 -0.63 -8.50
N GLN A 65 -26.09 -0.06 -7.61
CA GLN A 65 -25.34 1.16 -7.89
C GLN A 65 -24.29 0.95 -9.01
N GLN A 66 -23.65 -0.22 -9.07
CA GLN A 66 -22.74 -0.58 -10.16
C GLN A 66 -23.45 -0.53 -11.52
N LYS A 67 -24.64 -1.13 -11.62
CA LYS A 67 -25.45 -1.08 -12.85
C LYS A 67 -25.87 0.33 -13.22
N VAL A 68 -26.33 1.12 -12.25
CA VAL A 68 -26.75 2.52 -12.48
C VAL A 68 -25.59 3.40 -12.95
N LEU A 69 -24.40 3.19 -12.40
CA LEU A 69 -23.21 3.99 -12.70
C LEU A 69 -22.38 3.43 -13.87
N GLY A 70 -22.79 2.31 -14.47
CA GLY A 70 -22.05 1.63 -15.54
C GLY A 70 -20.70 1.07 -15.11
N LEU A 71 -20.53 0.74 -13.83
CA LEU A 71 -19.30 0.15 -13.29
C LEU A 71 -19.29 -1.37 -13.48
N PRO A 72 -18.10 -2.00 -13.60
CA PRO A 72 -17.98 -3.45 -13.57
C PRO A 72 -18.59 -4.04 -12.31
N GLU A 73 -19.33 -5.15 -12.45
CA GLU A 73 -19.82 -5.91 -11.30
C GLU A 73 -18.61 -6.57 -10.60
N SER A 74 -18.31 -6.09 -9.39
CA SER A 74 -17.10 -6.47 -8.68
C SER A 74 -17.28 -6.39 -7.17
N VAL A 75 -16.61 -7.28 -6.45
CA VAL A 75 -16.59 -7.32 -4.98
C VAL A 75 -15.34 -6.65 -4.43
N PHE A 76 -15.39 -6.11 -3.22
CA PHE A 76 -14.20 -5.56 -2.57
C PHE A 76 -13.21 -6.67 -2.18
N LEU A 77 -11.92 -6.38 -2.28
CA LEU A 77 -10.85 -7.35 -1.98
C LEU A 77 -10.47 -7.28 -0.50
N ARG A 78 -10.17 -8.44 0.09
CA ARG A 78 -9.70 -8.50 1.47
C ARG A 78 -8.25 -8.05 1.57
N HIS A 79 -8.00 -7.04 2.38
CA HIS A 79 -6.66 -6.67 2.82
C HIS A 79 -6.35 -7.25 4.20
N LEU A 80 -5.11 -7.70 4.42
CA LEU A 80 -4.57 -8.11 5.72
C LEU A 80 -3.33 -7.29 6.05
N THR A 81 -3.28 -6.68 7.24
CA THR A 81 -2.19 -5.82 7.70
C THR A 81 -0.85 -6.54 7.80
N SER A 82 -0.86 -7.85 8.04
CA SER A 82 0.33 -8.71 8.02
C SER A 82 0.82 -9.08 6.63
N ARG A 83 0.07 -8.69 5.58
CA ARG A 83 0.38 -8.97 4.17
C ARG A 83 0.05 -7.77 3.30
N TRP A 84 0.84 -6.71 3.49
CA TRP A 84 0.74 -5.43 2.79
C TRP A 84 0.57 -5.50 1.27
N LEU A 85 1.09 -6.53 0.58
CA LEU A 85 0.94 -6.70 -0.86
C LEU A 85 -0.54 -6.67 -1.29
N THR A 86 -1.44 -7.12 -0.42
CA THR A 86 -2.88 -7.11 -0.69
C THR A 86 -3.48 -5.71 -0.67
N LEU A 87 -2.79 -4.71 -0.12
CA LEU A 87 -3.30 -3.35 0.02
C LEU A 87 -3.45 -2.66 -1.33
N GLY A 88 -2.43 -2.71 -2.20
CA GLY A 88 -2.48 -2.01 -3.49
C GLY A 88 -3.66 -2.46 -4.36
N ALA A 89 -3.89 -3.77 -4.45
CA ALA A 89 -5.04 -4.33 -5.16
C ALA A 89 -6.38 -3.96 -4.49
N ALA A 90 -6.45 -4.00 -3.15
CA ALA A 90 -7.66 -3.64 -2.43
C ALA A 90 -8.01 -2.15 -2.58
N VAL A 91 -7.02 -1.26 -2.46
CA VAL A 91 -7.15 0.18 -2.73
C VAL A 91 -7.59 0.41 -4.16
N GLY A 92 -6.98 -0.25 -5.15
CA GLY A 92 -7.38 -0.17 -6.55
C GLY A 92 -8.86 -0.52 -6.76
N ARG A 93 -9.35 -1.58 -6.10
CA ARG A 93 -10.77 -1.96 -6.14
C ARG A 93 -11.67 -0.94 -5.44
N VAL A 94 -11.21 -0.31 -4.36
CA VAL A 94 -11.95 0.77 -3.70
C VAL A 94 -12.07 1.99 -4.61
N ILE A 95 -11.00 2.37 -5.31
CA ILE A 95 -10.99 3.48 -6.26
C ILE A 95 -11.95 3.20 -7.43
N GLU A 96 -11.85 2.03 -8.07
CA GLU A 96 -12.72 1.61 -9.18
C GLU A 96 -14.21 1.71 -8.82
N GLN A 97 -14.55 1.38 -7.58
CA GLN A 97 -15.93 1.29 -7.10
C GLN A 97 -16.33 2.48 -6.23
N PHE A 98 -15.54 3.55 -6.19
CA PHE A 98 -15.67 4.61 -5.19
C PHE A 98 -17.00 5.36 -5.26
N SER A 99 -17.50 5.63 -6.48
CA SER A 99 -18.78 6.30 -6.68
C SER A 99 -19.96 5.45 -6.20
N ALA A 100 -19.96 4.15 -6.49
CA ALA A 100 -20.97 3.21 -5.99
C ALA A 100 -20.87 3.03 -4.46
N LEU A 101 -19.65 2.91 -3.92
CA LEU A 101 -19.39 2.87 -2.48
C LEU A 101 -19.98 4.10 -1.78
N LYS A 102 -19.68 5.30 -2.30
CA LYS A 102 -20.19 6.57 -1.77
C LYS A 102 -21.72 6.57 -1.75
N ALA A 103 -22.37 6.21 -2.86
CA ALA A 103 -23.82 6.14 -2.95
C ALA A 103 -24.45 5.17 -1.93
N VAL A 104 -23.86 3.98 -1.74
CA VAL A 104 -24.29 3.00 -0.74
C VAL A 104 -24.19 3.56 0.67
N ILE A 105 -23.04 4.13 1.04
CA ILE A 105 -22.78 4.62 2.40
C ILE A 105 -23.64 5.84 2.73
N THR A 106 -23.95 6.69 1.75
CA THR A 106 -24.84 7.84 1.94
C THR A 106 -26.34 7.49 1.92
N SER A 107 -26.70 6.26 1.56
CA SER A 107 -28.10 5.83 1.46
C SER A 107 -28.77 5.70 2.83
N SER A 108 -29.95 6.31 2.97
CA SER A 108 -30.77 6.28 4.19
C SER A 108 -31.23 4.86 4.58
N ASN A 109 -31.41 3.97 3.60
CA ASN A 109 -31.85 2.58 3.81
C ASN A 109 -30.79 1.71 4.51
N VAL A 110 -29.52 2.12 4.42
CA VAL A 110 -28.39 1.42 5.06
C VAL A 110 -28.21 1.88 6.50
N ALA A 111 -28.43 3.18 6.75
CA ALA A 111 -28.31 3.78 8.08
C ALA A 111 -29.27 3.16 9.12
N SER A 112 -30.44 2.67 8.71
CA SER A 112 -31.43 2.07 9.62
C SER A 112 -31.18 0.60 9.94
N ARG A 113 -30.45 -0.14 9.09
CA ARG A 113 -30.28 -1.61 9.20
C ARG A 113 -28.86 -2.06 9.50
N THR A 114 -27.86 -1.24 9.22
CA THR A 114 -26.43 -1.59 9.31
C THR A 114 -25.64 -0.54 10.08
N CYS A 115 -26.25 0.04 11.12
CA CYS A 115 -25.73 1.13 11.96
C CYS A 115 -24.60 0.69 12.92
N GLY A 116 -23.68 -0.15 12.43
CA GLY A 116 -22.49 -0.56 13.15
C GLY A 116 -21.39 0.51 13.12
N SER A 117 -20.43 0.40 14.04
CA SER A 117 -19.27 1.31 14.11
C SER A 117 -18.51 1.44 12.79
N VAL A 118 -18.48 0.38 11.97
CA VAL A 118 -17.89 0.36 10.62
C VAL A 118 -18.56 1.37 9.69
N HIS A 119 -19.90 1.40 9.63
CA HIS A 119 -20.63 2.32 8.75
C HIS A 119 -20.34 3.78 9.12
N LYS A 120 -20.28 4.09 10.42
CA LYS A 120 -19.94 5.43 10.91
C LYS A 120 -18.53 5.85 10.46
N ARG A 121 -17.53 4.99 10.65
CA ARG A 121 -16.15 5.25 10.20
C ARG A 121 -16.05 5.44 8.69
N LEU A 122 -16.75 4.61 7.91
CA LEU A 122 -16.79 4.76 6.45
C LEU A 122 -17.47 6.06 6.02
N LYS A 123 -18.54 6.48 6.70
CA LYS A 123 -19.21 7.75 6.43
C LYS A 123 -18.30 8.94 6.74
N GLU A 124 -17.56 8.89 7.85
CA GLU A 124 -16.56 9.91 8.22
C GLU A 124 -15.43 9.96 7.18
N ALA A 125 -14.86 8.81 6.79
CA ALA A 125 -13.83 8.72 5.77
C ALA A 125 -14.30 9.27 4.41
N ILE A 126 -15.47 8.87 3.93
CA ILE A 126 -16.03 9.33 2.64
C ILE A 126 -16.40 10.82 2.67
N SER A 127 -16.69 11.37 3.84
CA SER A 127 -16.96 12.81 4.00
C SER A 127 -15.68 13.65 4.02
N ASN A 128 -14.53 13.04 4.31
CA ASN A 128 -13.24 13.70 4.23
C ASN A 128 -12.83 13.88 2.76
N LYS A 129 -12.70 15.15 2.33
CA LYS A 129 -12.29 15.50 0.95
C LYS A 129 -10.93 14.92 0.55
N ALA A 130 -10.01 14.75 1.51
CA ALA A 130 -8.69 14.20 1.23
C ALA A 130 -8.69 12.67 1.05
N PHE A 131 -9.77 11.96 1.41
CA PHE A 131 -9.75 10.50 1.46
C PHE A 131 -9.52 9.86 0.09
N TYR A 132 -10.17 10.36 -0.96
CA TYR A 132 -9.99 9.82 -2.30
C TYR A 132 -8.58 10.11 -2.85
N ALA A 133 -8.06 11.32 -2.63
CA ALA A 133 -6.66 11.66 -2.93
C ALA A 133 -5.68 10.75 -2.19
N ASN A 134 -5.93 10.44 -0.91
CA ASN A 134 -5.10 9.54 -0.12
C ASN A 134 -5.14 8.10 -0.66
N LEU A 135 -6.29 7.62 -1.14
CA LEU A 135 -6.40 6.31 -1.82
C LEU A 135 -5.56 6.30 -3.10
N LEU A 136 -5.68 7.34 -3.94
CA LEU A 136 -4.89 7.47 -5.17
C LEU A 136 -3.39 7.49 -4.86
N PHE A 137 -2.97 8.25 -3.85
CA PHE A 137 -1.58 8.30 -3.43
C PHE A 137 -1.05 6.92 -2.99
N VAL A 138 -1.81 6.22 -2.15
CA VAL A 138 -1.42 4.87 -1.69
C VAL A 138 -1.36 3.88 -2.85
N LYS A 139 -2.28 3.95 -3.82
CA LYS A 139 -2.23 3.15 -5.05
C LYS A 139 -0.91 3.41 -5.80
N ASN A 140 -0.61 4.67 -6.09
CA ASN A 140 0.61 5.08 -6.78
C ASN A 140 1.89 4.62 -6.06
N VAL A 141 1.95 4.77 -4.73
CA VAL A 141 3.12 4.37 -3.96
C VAL A 141 3.25 2.84 -3.93
N SER A 142 2.15 2.09 -3.85
CA SER A 142 2.19 0.62 -3.84
C SER A 142 2.80 0.05 -5.12
N GLU A 143 2.56 0.69 -6.28
CA GLU A 143 3.09 0.30 -7.58
C GLU A 143 4.62 0.40 -7.67
N LEU A 144 5.25 1.23 -6.83
CA LEU A 144 6.71 1.33 -6.78
C LEU A 144 7.36 0.01 -6.37
N PHE A 145 6.66 -0.78 -5.56
CA PHE A 145 7.18 -1.99 -4.96
C PHE A 145 6.76 -3.26 -5.68
N THR A 146 5.77 -3.19 -6.58
CA THR A 146 5.19 -4.36 -7.25
C THR A 146 6.25 -5.23 -7.90
N ASP A 147 7.15 -4.67 -8.71
CA ASP A 147 8.19 -5.42 -9.43
C ASP A 147 9.11 -6.20 -8.47
N PHE A 148 9.52 -5.56 -7.36
CA PHE A 148 10.36 -6.18 -6.36
C PHE A 148 9.61 -7.34 -5.68
N LEU A 149 8.34 -7.13 -5.34
CA LEU A 149 7.54 -8.11 -4.63
C LEU A 149 7.22 -9.32 -5.49
N THR A 150 6.77 -9.12 -6.72
CA THR A 150 6.44 -10.22 -7.63
C THR A 150 7.68 -11.07 -7.93
N MET A 151 8.85 -10.43 -8.10
CA MET A 151 10.10 -11.13 -8.30
C MET A 151 10.50 -12.01 -7.09
N PHE A 152 10.55 -11.45 -5.88
CA PHE A 152 11.01 -12.20 -4.69
C PHE A 152 9.94 -13.09 -4.03
N GLN A 153 8.71 -13.08 -4.55
CA GLN A 153 7.67 -14.05 -4.20
C GLN A 153 7.66 -15.28 -5.12
N GLY A 154 8.42 -15.24 -6.22
CA GLY A 154 8.67 -16.41 -7.06
C GLY A 154 9.30 -17.56 -6.30
N SER A 155 9.22 -18.76 -6.86
CA SER A 155 9.84 -19.95 -6.29
C SER A 155 11.33 -20.06 -6.63
N GLU A 156 11.83 -19.19 -7.51
CA GLU A 156 13.19 -19.21 -8.01
C GLU A 156 14.22 -18.72 -6.97
N PRO A 157 15.43 -19.31 -6.93
CA PRO A 157 16.49 -18.89 -6.01
C PRO A 157 17.17 -17.60 -6.47
N LEU A 158 16.55 -16.45 -6.20
CA LEU A 158 16.99 -15.13 -6.68
C LEU A 158 17.92 -14.37 -5.71
N SER A 159 18.63 -15.06 -4.82
CA SER A 159 19.50 -14.43 -3.81
C SER A 159 20.58 -13.53 -4.42
N HIS A 160 21.11 -13.92 -5.58
CA HIS A 160 22.12 -13.16 -6.34
C HIS A 160 21.59 -11.81 -6.87
N MET A 161 20.28 -11.71 -7.13
CA MET A 161 19.63 -10.47 -7.60
C MET A 161 19.32 -9.50 -6.46
N LEU A 162 19.25 -9.99 -5.21
CA LEU A 162 18.72 -9.22 -4.07
C LEU A 162 19.40 -7.86 -3.88
N TYR A 163 20.73 -7.80 -3.99
CA TYR A 163 21.45 -6.53 -3.82
C TYR A 163 21.09 -5.50 -4.89
N GLN A 164 21.03 -5.95 -6.15
CA GLN A 164 20.71 -5.10 -7.29
C GLN A 164 19.27 -4.59 -7.21
N GLU A 165 18.32 -5.48 -6.95
CA GLU A 165 16.90 -5.13 -6.91
C GLU A 165 16.52 -4.28 -5.70
N MET A 166 17.15 -4.52 -4.54
CA MET A 166 16.96 -3.65 -3.38
C MET A 166 17.49 -2.24 -3.64
N THR A 167 18.66 -2.14 -4.31
CA THR A 167 19.22 -0.84 -4.71
C THR A 167 18.28 -0.14 -5.70
N ARG A 168 17.74 -0.87 -6.69
CA ARG A 168 16.78 -0.33 -7.65
C ARG A 168 15.51 0.17 -6.96
N LEU A 169 14.95 -0.61 -6.02
CA LEU A 169 13.77 -0.22 -5.26
C LEU A 169 14.00 1.08 -4.47
N ILE A 170 15.10 1.18 -3.72
CA ILE A 170 15.42 2.40 -2.96
C ILE A 170 15.55 3.60 -3.89
N LYS A 171 16.23 3.45 -5.04
CA LYS A 171 16.34 4.52 -6.04
C LYS A 171 14.99 4.91 -6.64
N LYS A 172 14.09 3.95 -6.87
CA LYS A 172 12.71 4.17 -7.37
C LYS A 172 11.86 4.91 -6.33
N VAL A 173 12.06 4.67 -5.03
CA VAL A 173 11.43 5.45 -3.97
C VAL A 173 12.02 6.86 -3.90
N CYS A 174 13.35 6.99 -3.92
CA CYS A 174 14.03 8.30 -3.93
C CYS A 174 13.62 9.16 -5.12
N SER A 175 13.37 8.57 -6.30
CA SER A 175 12.98 9.33 -7.50
C SER A 175 11.70 10.13 -7.32
N ARG A 176 10.86 9.80 -6.33
CA ARG A 176 9.62 10.54 -6.07
C ARG A 176 9.85 11.88 -5.38
N PHE A 177 10.94 12.06 -4.63
CA PHE A 177 11.13 13.25 -3.79
C PHE A 177 12.57 13.79 -3.70
N ILE A 178 13.57 13.02 -4.11
CA ILE A 178 14.99 13.42 -4.14
C ILE A 178 15.40 13.72 -5.59
N ARG A 179 16.26 14.72 -5.80
CA ARG A 179 16.84 14.99 -7.12
C ARG A 179 17.76 13.87 -7.57
N SER A 180 17.74 13.57 -8.87
CA SER A 180 18.48 12.44 -9.44
C SER A 180 20.00 12.55 -9.27
N ASP A 181 20.54 13.77 -9.38
CA ASP A 181 21.98 14.06 -9.17
C ASP A 181 22.49 13.62 -7.79
N ALA A 182 21.64 13.64 -6.76
CA ALA A 182 22.00 13.28 -5.40
C ALA A 182 22.09 11.76 -5.14
N TYR A 183 21.46 10.91 -5.96
CA TYR A 183 21.39 9.46 -5.67
C TYR A 183 21.65 8.53 -6.87
N ALA A 184 21.54 9.00 -8.12
CA ALA A 184 21.54 8.14 -9.29
C ALA A 184 22.83 7.34 -9.45
N SER A 185 23.98 7.96 -9.21
CA SER A 185 25.32 7.33 -9.29
C SER A 185 25.70 6.52 -8.05
N LEU A 186 24.94 6.62 -6.95
CA LEU A 186 25.30 5.96 -5.69
C LEU A 186 25.12 4.44 -5.79
N SER A 187 26.08 3.71 -5.22
CA SER A 187 25.95 2.27 -4.98
C SER A 187 25.02 1.98 -3.79
N GLY A 188 24.57 0.73 -3.64
CA GLY A 188 23.75 0.31 -2.49
C GLY A 188 24.40 0.62 -1.13
N LYS A 189 25.74 0.52 -1.03
CA LYS A 189 26.47 0.92 0.19
C LYS A 189 26.46 2.43 0.41
N ALA A 190 26.68 3.21 -0.65
CA ALA A 190 26.72 4.67 -0.57
C ALA A 190 25.33 5.28 -0.28
N LEU A 191 24.24 4.66 -0.76
CA LEU A 191 22.87 5.09 -0.47
C LEU A 191 22.56 5.14 1.03
N LYS A 192 23.20 4.32 1.86
CA LYS A 192 23.03 4.37 3.33
C LYS A 192 23.48 5.70 3.95
N SER A 193 24.37 6.42 3.27
CA SER A 193 24.90 7.71 3.73
C SER A 193 24.13 8.89 3.14
N LEU A 194 23.15 8.65 2.26
CA LEU A 194 22.29 9.68 1.70
C LEU A 194 21.45 10.31 2.82
N LYS A 195 21.69 11.59 3.10
CA LYS A 195 20.92 12.35 4.10
C LYS A 195 19.58 12.78 3.50
N VAL A 196 18.61 11.88 3.46
CA VAL A 196 17.26 12.13 2.91
C VAL A 196 16.51 13.27 3.60
N GLY A 197 16.83 13.59 4.86
CA GLY A 197 16.24 14.73 5.57
C GLY A 197 16.83 16.10 5.22
N ASN A 198 17.88 16.15 4.38
CA ASN A 198 18.45 17.41 3.95
C ASN A 198 17.64 17.98 2.78
N ALA A 199 16.93 19.09 3.02
CA ALA A 199 16.14 19.77 2.00
C ALA A 199 16.97 20.16 0.75
N SER A 200 18.28 20.33 0.90
CA SER A 200 19.18 20.66 -0.22
C SER A 200 19.25 19.58 -1.29
N VAL A 201 18.76 18.36 -1.06
CA VAL A 201 18.71 17.27 -2.06
C VAL A 201 17.30 16.99 -2.57
N TRP A 202 16.28 17.68 -2.06
CA TRP A 202 14.90 17.46 -2.46
C TRP A 202 14.60 18.05 -3.84
N LYS A 203 13.64 17.42 -4.52
CA LYS A 203 13.01 18.03 -5.69
C LYS A 203 12.22 19.26 -5.26
N ALA A 204 12.13 20.26 -6.15
CA ALA A 204 11.27 21.42 -5.92
C ALA A 204 9.80 21.02 -5.73
N LYS A 205 9.36 19.98 -6.45
CA LYS A 205 8.05 19.37 -6.31
C LYS A 205 8.18 17.84 -6.27
N PRO A 206 7.62 17.17 -5.25
CA PRO A 206 7.58 15.71 -5.20
C PRO A 206 6.58 15.18 -6.23
N GLU A 207 6.85 13.98 -6.74
CA GLU A 207 5.95 13.23 -7.62
C GLU A 207 5.03 12.36 -6.74
N ILE A 208 3.75 12.70 -6.72
CA ILE A 208 2.74 11.99 -5.90
C ILE A 208 1.76 11.15 -6.74
N GLY A 209 1.84 11.24 -8.08
CA GLY A 209 0.92 10.62 -9.03
C GLY A 209 0.01 11.67 -9.67
N GLU A 210 -0.17 11.61 -10.99
CA GLU A 210 -0.93 12.62 -11.74
C GLU A 210 -2.41 12.67 -11.32
N ASP A 211 -3.01 11.50 -11.10
CA ASP A 211 -4.37 11.34 -10.58
C ASP A 211 -4.53 11.94 -9.18
N THR A 212 -3.54 11.72 -8.32
CA THR A 212 -3.49 12.25 -6.95
C THR A 212 -3.38 13.78 -6.98
N GLU A 213 -2.51 14.33 -7.82
CA GLU A 213 -2.38 15.78 -7.99
C GLU A 213 -3.65 16.43 -8.56
N ALA A 214 -4.34 15.75 -9.47
CA ALA A 214 -5.58 16.23 -10.04
C ALA A 214 -6.68 16.30 -8.98
N GLU A 215 -6.83 15.26 -8.17
CA GLU A 215 -7.82 15.21 -7.08
C GLU A 215 -7.54 16.24 -5.98
N ILE A 216 -6.27 16.50 -5.64
CA ILE A 216 -5.95 17.52 -4.63
C ILE A 216 -6.36 18.93 -5.09
N LYS A 217 -6.42 19.16 -6.41
CA LYS A 217 -6.79 20.46 -6.99
C LYS A 217 -8.30 20.63 -7.20
N SER A 218 -9.09 19.55 -7.16
CA SER A 218 -10.55 19.57 -7.35
C SER A 218 -11.30 19.98 -6.08
#